data_AF-A0A4D4L1G9-F1
#
_entry.id   AF-A0A4D4L1G9-F1
#
_cell.length_a   1.000
_cell.length_b   1.000
_cell.length_c   1.000
_cell.angle_alpha   90.00
_cell.angle_beta   90.00
_cell.angle_gamma   90.00
#
_symmetry.space_group_name_H-M   'P 1'
#
loop_
_entity.id
_entity.type
_entity.pdbx_description
1 polymer ?
#
loop_
_entity_poly.entity_id
_entity_poly.type
_entity_poly.pdbx_seq_one_letter_code
_entity_poly.pdbx_strand_id
1 'polypeptide(L)' 'MSDAELRDFFQRYIDALNAHEFHRMTEFVHDELIMNGWPVTRNDVIAAQESHTDAVPDFTWRGQGPRHRR' A
#
# COMPACT_ATOMS: atom_id res chain seq x y z
N MET A 1 -2.17 12.02 -13.47
CA MET A 1 -2.84 10.73 -13.73
C MET A 1 -4.33 10.97 -13.79
N SER A 2 -4.97 10.50 -14.84
CA SER A 2 -6.42 10.33 -14.94
C SER A 2 -6.91 9.33 -13.89
N ASP A 3 -8.22 9.30 -13.64
CA ASP A 3 -8.80 8.35 -12.70
C ASP A 3 -8.53 6.89 -13.08
N ALA A 4 -8.46 6.56 -14.37
CA ALA A 4 -8.13 5.22 -14.84
C ALA A 4 -6.68 4.87 -14.50
N GLU A 5 -5.74 5.76 -14.81
CA GLU A 5 -4.32 5.57 -14.46
C GLU A 5 -4.11 5.47 -12.95
N LEU A 6 -4.89 6.21 -12.15
CA LEU A 6 -4.83 6.14 -10.69
C LEU A 6 -5.34 4.80 -10.15
N ARG A 7 -6.43 4.27 -10.73
CA ARG A 7 -6.95 2.94 -10.39
C ARG A 7 -5.94 1.85 -10.73
N ASP A 8 -5.34 1.90 -11.91
CA ASP A 8 -4.31 0.94 -12.34
C ASP A 8 -3.06 1.03 -11.47
N PHE A 9 -2.68 2.24 -11.04
CA PHE A 9 -1.58 2.44 -10.09
C PHE A 9 -1.87 1.76 -8.74
N PHE A 10 -3.04 2.00 -8.14
CA PHE A 10 -3.40 1.39 -6.87
C PHE A 10 -3.59 -0.13 -6.96
N GLN A 11 -4.06 -0.65 -8.10
CA GLN A 11 -4.16 -2.09 -8.31
C GLN A 11 -2.77 -2.73 -8.26
N ARG A 12 -1.79 -2.19 -8.99
CA ARG A 12 -0.40 -2.69 -8.95
C ARG A 12 0.23 -2.61 -7.57
N TYR A 13 -0.07 -1.55 -6.82
CA TYR A 13 0.36 -1.40 -5.43
C TYR A 13 -0.22 -2.51 -4.53
N ILE A 14 -1.53 -2.77 -4.62
CA ILE A 14 -2.20 -3.83 -3.86
C ILE A 14 -1.68 -5.22 -4.25
N ASP A 15 -1.44 -5.46 -5.54
CA ASP A 15 -0.91 -6.73 -6.03
C ASP A 15 0.49 -7.00 -5.44
N ALA A 16 1.37 -5.98 -5.40
CA ALA A 16 2.68 -6.11 -4.78
C ALA A 16 2.60 -6.39 -3.27
N LEU A 17 1.69 -5.72 -2.55
CA LEU A 17 1.46 -5.98 -1.13
C LEU A 17 0.97 -7.42 -0.88
N ASN A 18 -0.02 -7.88 -1.64
CA ASN A 18 -0.59 -9.22 -1.48
C ASN A 18 0.36 -10.35 -1.94
N ALA A 19 1.32 -10.05 -2.81
CA ALA A 19 2.41 -10.95 -3.15
C ALA A 19 3.57 -10.93 -2.14
N HIS A 20 3.47 -10.11 -1.09
CA HIS A 20 4.50 -9.85 -0.07
C HIS A 20 5.82 -9.37 -0.69
N GLU A 21 5.75 -8.69 -1.84
CA GLU A 21 6.89 -8.10 -2.54
C GLU A 21 7.22 -6.71 -1.99
N PHE A 22 7.42 -6.58 -0.67
CA PHE A 22 7.54 -5.28 0.00
C PHE A 22 8.74 -4.43 -0.46
N HIS A 23 9.78 -5.05 -0.99
CA HIS A 23 10.89 -4.34 -1.64
C HIS A 23 10.44 -3.43 -2.80
N ARG A 24 9.30 -3.74 -3.43
CA ARG A 24 8.69 -2.94 -4.50
C ARG A 24 7.96 -1.70 -4.01
N MET A 25 7.88 -1.45 -2.69
CA MET A 25 7.36 -0.17 -2.18
C MET A 25 8.15 1.04 -2.71
N THR A 26 9.38 0.83 -3.20
CA THR A 26 10.18 1.81 -3.94
C THR A 26 9.48 2.35 -5.20
N GLU A 27 8.58 1.58 -5.82
CA GLU A 27 7.80 1.98 -7.00
C GLU A 27 6.61 2.88 -6.66
N PHE A 28 6.14 2.85 -5.40
CA PHE A 28 4.84 3.42 -5.00
C PHE A 28 4.94 4.48 -3.91
N VAL A 29 5.92 4.36 -3.02
CA VAL A 29 6.08 5.16 -1.81
C VAL A 29 7.31 6.05 -1.96
N HIS A 30 7.10 7.36 -1.79
CA HIS A 30 8.17 8.34 -1.76
C HIS A 30 9.12 8.06 -0.58
N ASP A 31 10.39 8.45 -0.70
CA ASP A 31 11.43 8.18 0.32
C ASP A 31 11.02 8.70 1.71
N GLU A 32 10.36 9.84 1.75
CA GLU A 32 9.78 10.49 2.94
C GLU A 32 8.32 10.87 2.68
N LEU A 33 7.44 10.65 3.65
CA LEU A 33 6.03 11.01 3.59
C LEU A 33 5.46 11.34 4.97
N ILE A 34 4.33 12.04 5.00
CA ILE A 34 3.54 12.21 6.22
C ILE A 34 2.48 11.11 6.27
N MET A 35 2.56 10.25 7.27
CA MET A 35 1.58 9.19 7.53
C MET A 35 0.94 9.41 8.91
N ASN A 36 -0.38 9.50 8.97
CA ASN A 36 -1.13 9.78 10.21
C ASN A 36 -0.66 11.03 10.96
N GLY A 37 -0.19 12.06 10.23
CA GLY A 37 0.32 13.32 10.80
C GLY A 37 1.79 13.30 11.22
N TRP A 38 2.49 12.17 11.05
CA TRP A 38 3.90 12.03 11.43
C TRP A 38 4.79 11.82 10.20
N PRO A 39 6.00 12.41 10.18
CA PRO A 39 6.98 12.09 9.17
C PRO A 39 7.46 10.63 9.34
N VAL A 40 7.46 9.89 8.25
CA VAL A 40 7.95 8.51 8.17
C VAL A 40 8.76 8.33 6.89
N THR A 41 9.66 7.36 6.89
CA THR A 41 10.40 6.94 5.70
C THR A 41 9.70 5.79 4.99
N ARG A 42 10.02 5.56 3.71
CA ARG A 42 9.58 4.35 3.01
C ARG A 42 10.00 3.06 3.73
N ASN A 43 11.18 3.04 4.36
CA ASN A 43 11.64 1.85 5.09
C ASN A 43 10.75 1.58 6.31
N ASP A 44 10.26 2.62 6.99
CA ASP A 44 9.29 2.48 8.08
C ASP A 44 7.96 1.89 7.56
N VAL A 45 7.53 2.29 6.36
CA VAL A 45 6.34 1.71 5.72
C VAL A 45 6.55 0.23 5.41
N ILE A 46 7.70 -0.14 4.83
CA ILE A 46 8.04 -1.56 4.54
C ILE A 46 8.01 -2.39 5.82
N ALA A 47 8.70 -1.93 6.87
CA ALA A 47 8.76 -2.63 8.15
C ALA A 47 7.36 -2.79 8.79
N ALA A 48 6.48 -1.80 8.63
CA ALA A 48 5.10 -1.91 9.10
C ALA A 48 4.31 -2.98 8.32
N GLN A 49 4.46 -3.08 7.00
CA GLN A 49 3.76 -4.11 6.22
C GLN A 49 4.25 -5.52 6.55
N GLU A 50 5.57 -5.71 6.71
CA GLU A 50 6.16 -6.98 7.16
C GLU A 50 5.59 -7.38 8.54
N SER A 51 5.55 -6.44 9.48
CA SER A 51 4.96 -6.64 10.81
C SER A 51 3.49 -7.05 10.76
N HIS A 52 2.69 -6.47 9.85
CA HIS A 52 1.30 -6.88 9.66
C HIS A 52 1.18 -8.34 9.21
N THR A 53 2.00 -8.78 8.26
CA THR A 53 1.96 -10.17 7.76
C THR A 53 2.58 -11.17 8.72
N ASP A 54 3.57 -10.76 9.52
CA ASP A 54 4.12 -11.60 10.58
C ASP A 54 3.08 -11.84 11.68
N ALA A 55 2.31 -10.81 12.02
CA ALA A 55 1.25 -10.90 13.03
C ALA A 55 0.01 -11.64 12.51
N VAL A 56 -0.32 -11.47 11.22
CA VAL A 56 -1.50 -12.06 10.57
C VAL A 56 -1.05 -12.66 9.23
N PRO A 57 -0.66 -13.95 9.19
CA PRO A 57 -0.07 -14.57 8.00
C PRO A 57 -0.96 -14.61 6.76
N ASP A 58 -2.27 -14.51 6.91
CA ASP A 58 -3.27 -14.47 5.83
C ASP A 58 -3.81 -13.05 5.57
N PHE A 59 -3.11 -12.01 6.05
CA PHE A 59 -3.49 -10.63 5.83
C PHE A 59 -3.52 -10.30 4.33
N THR A 60 -4.60 -9.69 3.87
CA THR A 60 -4.75 -9.26 2.47
C THR A 60 -5.25 -7.80 2.40
N TRP A 61 -4.64 -7.01 1.54
CA TRP A 61 -5.07 -5.66 1.22
C TRP A 61 -6.15 -5.69 0.14
N ARG A 62 -7.20 -4.88 0.34
CA ARG A 62 -8.30 -4.70 -0.62
C ARG A 62 -8.56 -3.21 -0.81
N GLY A 63 -8.55 -2.77 -2.06
CA GLY A 63 -9.01 -1.43 -2.42
C GLY A 63 -10.51 -1.30 -2.16
N GLN A 64 -10.97 -0.12 -1.75
CA GLN A 64 -12.41 0.14 -1.74
C GLN A 64 -12.86 0.41 -3.19
N GLY A 65 -13.71 -0.46 -3.71
CA GLY A 65 -14.49 -0.16 -4.92
C GLY A 65 -15.42 1.04 -4.68
N PRO A 66 -16.06 1.58 -5.73
CA PRO A 66 -17.02 2.67 -5.57
C PRO A 66 -18.04 2.28 -4.50
N ARG A 67 -18.09 3.07 -3.41
CA ARG A 67 -19.16 2.95 -2.43
C ARG A 67 -20.43 3.29 -3.17
N HIS A 68 -21.24 2.29 -3.51
CA HIS A 68 -22.63 2.51 -3.82
C HIS A 68 -23.27 3.12 -2.57
N ARG A 69 -23.33 4.46 -2.53
CA ARG A 69 -24.23 5.16 -1.62
C ARG A 69 -25.63 4.69 -2.02
N ARG A 70 -26.22 3.85 -1.18
CA ARG A 70 -27.67 3.69 -1.16
C ARG A 70 -28.29 4.97 -0.59
#